data_AF-A0A370EIC2-F1
#
_entry.id   AF-A0A370EIC2-F1
#
_cell.length_a   1.000
_cell.length_b   1.000
_cell.length_c   1.000
_cell.angle_alpha   90.00
_cell.angle_beta   90.00
_cell.angle_gamma   90.00
#
_symmetry.space_group_name_H-M   'P 1'
#
loop_
_entity.id
_entity.type
_entity.pdbx_description
1 polymer ?
#
loop_
_entity_poly.entity_id
_entity_poly.type
_entity_poly.pdbx_seq_one_letter_code
_entity_poly.pdbx_strand_id
1 'polypeptide(L)'
;MKLFKMLSVGALLLAGAVTHAQNPNGTTPSFGVKGGVNFATVTGDDFDSPDSRTSFHVGALVELPLNEMISIQGEALYSGQGFKTDIPGGLLGGDEKVEYQLDYINVPVLVKAYVFQGLSLEAGPQFSFKVNEEFDSDADADSGDFDVNEAKDFEFGLAAGITFQTQMGLFASGRYNLGLTDIFENSDAKNSVFQIGVGYKF
;
A
#
# COMPACT_ATOMS: atom_id res chain seq x y z
N MET A 1 7.24 25.04 -4.33
CA MET A 1 6.51 25.60 -5.50
C MET A 1 6.73 24.85 -6.83
N LYS A 2 7.84 24.11 -7.04
CA LYS A 2 8.03 23.26 -8.24
C LYS A 2 7.24 21.94 -8.20
N LEU A 3 7.04 21.36 -7.01
CA LEU A 3 6.33 20.09 -6.81
C LEU A 3 4.82 20.18 -7.13
N PHE A 4 4.16 21.27 -6.72
CA PHE A 4 2.75 21.54 -7.04
C PHE A 4 2.48 21.69 -8.55
N LYS A 5 3.47 22.16 -9.33
CA LYS A 5 3.35 22.25 -10.80
C LYS A 5 3.51 20.89 -11.49
N MET A 6 4.26 19.95 -10.91
CA MET A 6 4.34 18.57 -11.41
C MET A 6 3.06 17.77 -11.13
N LEU A 7 2.44 17.96 -9.96
CA LEU A 7 1.17 17.31 -9.61
C LEU A 7 0.03 17.73 -10.57
N SER A 8 -0.02 19.00 -10.97
CA SER A 8 -1.03 19.50 -11.90
C SER A 8 -0.86 18.98 -13.34
N VAL A 9 0.37 18.64 -13.76
CA VAL A 9 0.62 18.09 -15.11
C VAL A 9 0.31 16.59 -15.15
N GLY A 10 0.56 15.85 -14.05
CA GLY A 10 0.15 14.45 -13.92
C GLY A 10 -1.37 14.25 -13.87
N ALA A 11 -2.09 15.13 -13.17
CA ALA A 11 -3.55 15.08 -13.10
C ALA A 11 -4.23 15.38 -14.45
N LEU A 12 -3.66 16.28 -15.27
CA LEU A 12 -4.18 16.55 -16.62
C LEU A 12 -3.92 15.40 -17.61
N LEU A 13 -2.87 14.62 -17.43
CA LEU A 13 -2.60 13.43 -18.27
C LEU A 13 -3.56 12.27 -17.95
N LEU A 14 -4.01 12.15 -16.70
CA LEU A 14 -5.03 11.17 -16.30
C LEU A 14 -6.44 11.51 -16.82
N ALA A 15 -6.76 12.80 -16.99
CA ALA A 15 -8.05 13.24 -17.52
C ALA A 15 -8.22 13.01 -19.05
N GLY A 16 -7.11 12.87 -19.79
CA GLY A 16 -7.11 12.71 -21.25
C GLY A 16 -7.30 11.28 -21.77
N ALA A 17 -7.25 10.26 -20.91
CA ALA A 17 -7.28 8.86 -21.33
C ALA A 17 -8.69 8.21 -21.30
N VAL A 18 -9.73 8.96 -20.92
CA VAL A 18 -11.09 8.40 -20.68
C VAL A 18 -11.92 8.27 -21.97
N THR A 19 -11.41 8.71 -23.12
CA THR A 19 -12.09 8.53 -24.41
C THR A 19 -11.34 7.49 -25.22
N HIS A 20 -11.73 6.22 -25.10
CA HIS A 20 -11.69 5.16 -26.12
C HIS A 20 -11.50 3.78 -25.46
N ALA A 21 -12.57 2.98 -25.38
CA ALA A 21 -12.50 1.54 -25.69
C ALA A 21 -13.90 0.89 -25.68
N GLN A 22 -14.66 1.10 -26.75
CA GLN A 22 -15.71 0.15 -27.13
C GLN A 22 -15.03 -0.93 -27.99
N ASN A 23 -14.63 -2.05 -27.39
CA ASN A 23 -14.31 -3.26 -28.14
C ASN A 23 -14.99 -4.48 -27.48
N PRO A 24 -15.82 -5.25 -28.19
CA PRO A 24 -16.64 -6.32 -27.60
C PRO A 24 -15.89 -7.63 -27.32
N ASN A 25 -14.63 -7.77 -27.77
CA ASN A 25 -13.85 -8.99 -27.64
C ASN A 25 -12.71 -8.76 -26.65
N GLY A 26 -12.89 -9.30 -25.44
CA GLY A 26 -12.14 -8.97 -24.23
C GLY A 26 -10.63 -9.16 -24.30
N THR A 27 -9.90 -8.05 -24.39
CA THR A 27 -8.52 -7.84 -23.91
C THR A 27 -8.30 -6.33 -23.69
N THR A 28 -9.34 -5.62 -23.28
CA THR A 28 -9.30 -4.16 -23.15
C THR A 28 -8.66 -3.80 -21.82
N PRO A 29 -7.62 -2.93 -21.80
CA PRO A 29 -7.12 -2.34 -20.57
C PRO A 29 -8.26 -1.69 -19.78
N SER A 30 -8.36 -2.01 -18.50
CA SER A 30 -9.28 -1.34 -17.58
C SER A 30 -8.50 -0.50 -16.60
N PHE A 31 -9.07 0.64 -16.24
CA PHE A 31 -8.50 1.54 -15.24
C PHE A 31 -9.42 1.58 -14.04
N GLY A 32 -8.87 1.87 -12.87
CA GLY A 32 -9.66 1.93 -11.67
C GLY A 32 -9.02 2.72 -10.56
N VAL A 33 -9.79 2.93 -9.52
CA VAL A 33 -9.35 3.50 -8.25
C VAL A 33 -9.63 2.52 -7.14
N LYS A 34 -8.80 2.51 -6.11
CA LYS A 34 -9.01 1.71 -4.90
C LYS A 34 -8.59 2.48 -3.66
N GLY A 35 -9.21 2.13 -2.55
CA GLY A 35 -8.78 2.57 -1.23
C GLY A 35 -9.25 1.63 -0.15
N GLY A 36 -8.66 1.74 1.03
CA GLY A 36 -8.93 0.81 2.11
C GLY A 36 -8.10 1.08 3.35
N VAL A 37 -8.14 0.13 4.27
CA VAL A 37 -7.47 0.17 5.57
C VAL A 37 -6.27 -0.77 5.54
N ASN A 38 -5.19 -0.35 6.19
CA ASN A 38 -3.98 -1.13 6.39
C ASN A 38 -3.84 -1.47 7.87
N PHE A 39 -3.35 -2.67 8.13
CA PHE A 39 -2.84 -3.12 9.43
C PHE A 39 -1.37 -3.49 9.20
N ALA A 40 -0.48 -2.56 9.52
CA ALA A 40 0.95 -2.69 9.30
C ALA A 40 1.68 -3.04 10.60
N THR A 41 2.67 -3.91 10.51
CA THR A 41 3.63 -4.19 11.57
C THR A 41 4.99 -4.46 10.93
N VAL A 42 6.01 -4.75 11.74
CA VAL A 42 7.33 -5.17 11.26
C VAL A 42 7.62 -6.59 11.69
N THR A 43 8.41 -7.27 10.87
CA THR A 43 8.90 -8.63 11.12
C THR A 43 10.41 -8.63 11.06
N GLY A 44 11.05 -9.44 11.89
CA GLY A 44 12.50 -9.63 11.93
C GLY A 44 12.99 -9.95 13.34
N ASP A 45 14.22 -10.44 13.44
CA ASP A 45 14.76 -10.99 14.69
C ASP A 45 14.98 -9.91 15.77
N ASP A 46 15.06 -8.64 15.37
CA ASP A 46 15.28 -7.48 16.26
C ASP A 46 13.99 -6.96 16.92
N PHE A 47 12.81 -7.43 16.49
CA PHE A 47 11.51 -6.92 16.94
C PHE A 47 10.63 -8.03 17.53
N ASP A 48 10.44 -8.01 18.85
CA ASP A 48 9.64 -8.99 19.57
C ASP A 48 8.13 -8.64 19.48
N SER A 49 7.52 -8.92 18.33
CA SER A 49 6.07 -8.80 18.07
C SER A 49 5.46 -7.40 18.30
N PRO A 50 5.91 -6.35 17.59
CA PRO A 50 5.35 -5.01 17.74
C PRO A 50 3.88 -4.93 17.34
N ASP A 51 3.14 -4.08 18.05
CA ASP A 51 1.72 -3.81 17.84
C ASP A 51 1.46 -3.28 16.42
N SER A 52 0.39 -3.73 15.80
CA SER A 52 0.04 -3.28 14.45
C SER A 52 -0.45 -1.83 14.43
N ARG A 53 0.13 -1.00 13.55
CA ARG A 53 -0.37 0.32 13.20
C ARG A 53 -1.55 0.20 12.23
N THR A 54 -2.66 0.84 12.56
CA THR A 54 -3.82 0.96 11.64
C THR A 54 -3.70 2.26 10.85
N SER A 55 -3.80 2.17 9.52
CA SER A 55 -3.72 3.33 8.62
C SER A 55 -4.57 3.08 7.37
N PHE A 56 -4.33 3.80 6.28
CA PHE A 56 -5.09 3.65 5.03
C PHE A 56 -4.19 3.59 3.79
N HIS A 57 -4.77 3.08 2.70
CA HIS A 57 -4.21 3.21 1.36
C HIS A 57 -5.24 3.78 0.39
N VAL A 58 -4.77 4.49 -0.64
CA VAL A 58 -5.61 5.00 -1.73
C VAL A 58 -4.78 5.20 -2.99
N GLY A 59 -5.37 4.95 -4.15
CA GLY A 59 -4.72 5.26 -5.41
C GLY A 59 -5.43 4.70 -6.63
N ALA A 60 -4.65 4.51 -7.69
CA ALA A 60 -5.15 4.09 -8.99
C ALA A 60 -4.52 2.76 -9.42
N LEU A 61 -5.21 2.07 -10.32
CA LEU A 61 -4.74 0.83 -10.93
C LEU A 61 -5.04 0.81 -12.42
N VAL A 62 -4.26 -0.01 -13.12
CA VAL A 62 -4.50 -0.43 -14.50
C VAL A 62 -4.44 -1.95 -14.54
N GLU A 63 -5.43 -2.59 -15.14
CA GLU A 63 -5.44 -4.01 -15.40
C GLU A 63 -5.42 -4.27 -16.90
N LEU A 64 -4.47 -5.10 -17.33
CA LEU A 64 -4.21 -5.52 -18.70
C LEU A 64 -4.55 -7.01 -18.81
N PRO A 65 -5.73 -7.37 -19.36
CA PRO A 65 -6.09 -8.77 -19.57
C PRO A 65 -5.19 -9.38 -20.64
N LEU A 66 -4.53 -10.50 -20.32
CA LEU A 66 -3.74 -11.27 -21.28
C LEU A 66 -4.60 -12.32 -21.98
N ASN A 67 -5.54 -12.91 -21.25
CA ASN A 67 -6.57 -13.83 -21.73
C ASN A 67 -7.75 -13.84 -20.74
N GLU A 68 -8.72 -14.73 -20.94
CA GLU A 68 -9.93 -14.82 -20.10
C GLU A 68 -9.65 -15.25 -18.64
N MET A 69 -8.51 -15.89 -18.36
CA MET A 69 -8.15 -16.41 -17.05
C MET A 69 -7.06 -15.59 -16.35
N ILE A 70 -6.27 -14.80 -17.08
CA ILE A 70 -5.07 -14.14 -16.57
C ILE A 70 -5.01 -12.68 -17.01
N SER A 71 -4.73 -11.80 -16.04
CA SER A 71 -4.40 -10.39 -16.26
C SER A 71 -3.09 -10.01 -15.58
N ILE A 72 -2.47 -8.92 -16.02
CA ILE A 72 -1.46 -8.20 -15.27
C ILE A 72 -2.08 -6.92 -14.73
N GLN A 73 -1.89 -6.60 -13.45
CA GLN A 73 -2.36 -5.38 -12.82
C GLN A 73 -1.19 -4.58 -12.27
N GLY A 74 -1.06 -3.33 -12.69
CA GLY A 74 -0.15 -2.36 -12.09
C GLY A 74 -0.93 -1.38 -11.24
N GLU A 75 -0.37 -0.94 -10.12
CA GLU A 75 -1.01 0.06 -9.25
C GLU A 75 -0.02 1.15 -8.84
N ALA A 76 -0.56 2.29 -8.41
CA ALA A 76 0.18 3.32 -7.71
C ALA A 76 -0.69 3.78 -6.52
N LEU A 77 -0.24 3.44 -5.31
CA LEU A 77 -0.99 3.64 -4.07
C LEU A 77 -0.17 4.49 -3.11
N TYR A 78 -0.76 5.55 -2.58
CA TYR A 78 -0.32 6.08 -1.31
C TYR A 78 -0.75 5.10 -0.21
N SER A 79 0.15 4.77 0.71
CA SER A 79 -0.09 3.77 1.74
C SER A 79 0.67 4.12 3.00
N GLY A 80 -0.06 4.32 4.11
CA GLY A 80 0.55 4.40 5.43
C GLY A 80 0.99 3.01 5.91
N GLN A 81 2.17 2.90 6.48
CA GLN A 81 2.79 1.69 7.02
C GLN A 81 3.58 2.03 8.30
N GLY A 82 4.28 1.06 8.89
CA GLY A 82 5.00 1.26 10.15
C GLY A 82 4.39 0.43 11.28
N PHE A 83 4.73 0.76 12.52
CA PHE A 83 4.49 -0.10 13.68
C PHE A 83 4.37 0.72 14.97
N LYS A 84 3.78 0.10 15.99
CA LYS A 84 3.77 0.65 17.36
C LYS A 84 4.71 -0.15 18.24
N THR A 85 5.46 0.52 19.11
CA THR A 85 6.35 -0.12 20.09
C THR A 85 6.20 0.52 21.45
N ASP A 86 6.33 -0.28 22.50
CA ASP A 86 6.41 0.21 23.87
C ASP A 86 7.86 0.63 24.16
N ILE A 87 8.06 1.81 24.75
CA ILE A 87 9.37 2.24 25.29
C ILE A 87 9.35 2.09 26.82
N PRO A 88 10.22 1.24 27.40
CA PRO A 88 10.37 1.14 28.85
C PRO A 88 10.97 2.43 29.43
N GLY A 89 10.26 3.07 30.36
CA GLY A 89 10.81 4.17 31.16
C GLY A 89 10.16 5.54 30.99
N GLY A 90 8.86 5.60 30.70
CA GLY A 90 8.10 6.85 30.75
C GLY A 90 8.33 7.63 32.04
N LEU A 91 8.13 8.94 32.02
CA LEU A 91 8.52 9.88 33.09
C LEU A 91 7.95 9.51 34.48
N LEU A 92 6.92 8.66 34.53
CA LEU A 92 6.22 8.18 35.72
C LEU A 92 6.31 6.65 35.94
N GLY A 93 7.17 5.93 35.22
CA GLY A 93 7.39 4.49 35.42
C GLY A 93 6.36 3.56 34.78
N GLY A 94 5.72 4.00 33.68
CA GLY A 94 4.88 3.18 32.80
C GLY A 94 5.50 2.99 31.42
N ASP A 95 4.99 2.02 30.65
CA ASP A 95 5.32 1.83 29.24
C ASP A 95 4.62 2.92 28.42
N GLU A 96 5.37 3.72 27.66
CA GLU A 96 4.82 4.73 26.73
C GLU A 96 4.74 4.10 25.33
N LYS A 97 3.57 4.18 24.70
CA LYS A 97 3.36 3.69 23.33
C LYS A 97 3.83 4.73 22.35
N VAL A 98 4.75 4.34 21.50
CA VAL A 98 5.30 5.16 20.43
C VAL A 98 4.86 4.60 19.09
N GLU A 99 4.51 5.48 18.16
CA GLU A 99 4.09 5.12 16.81
C GLU A 99 5.12 5.57 15.78
N TYR A 100 5.70 4.61 15.05
CA TYR A 100 6.57 4.88 13.92
C TYR A 100 5.74 4.92 12.64
N GLN A 101 5.62 6.10 12.04
CA GLN A 101 4.75 6.35 10.91
C GLN A 101 5.58 6.47 9.62
N LEU A 102 5.34 5.57 8.68
CA LEU A 102 6.00 5.59 7.38
C LEU A 102 4.98 5.64 6.26
N ASP A 103 5.07 6.63 5.39
CA ASP A 103 4.21 6.69 4.22
C ASP A 103 5.00 6.40 2.96
N TYR A 104 4.40 5.57 2.10
CA TYR A 104 5.00 5.15 0.84
C TYR A 104 4.08 5.42 -0.34
N ILE A 105 4.70 5.63 -1.49
CA ILE A 105 4.09 5.35 -2.78
C ILE A 105 4.45 3.91 -3.17
N ASN A 106 3.47 3.02 -3.06
CA ASN A 106 3.59 1.61 -3.41
C ASN A 106 3.19 1.40 -4.87
N VAL A 107 4.05 0.72 -5.62
CA VAL A 107 3.88 0.37 -7.03
C VAL A 107 3.93 -1.16 -7.17
N PRO A 108 2.85 -1.89 -6.86
CA PRO A 108 2.77 -3.33 -7.08
C PRO A 108 2.52 -3.67 -8.55
N VAL A 109 3.13 -4.76 -9.01
CA VAL A 109 2.92 -5.35 -10.33
C VAL A 109 2.48 -6.79 -10.14
N LEU A 110 1.20 -7.07 -10.35
CA LEU A 110 0.54 -8.30 -9.95
C LEU A 110 0.11 -9.11 -11.16
N VAL A 111 0.30 -10.42 -11.10
CA VAL A 111 -0.44 -11.35 -11.93
C VAL A 111 -1.75 -11.66 -11.24
N LYS A 112 -2.86 -11.59 -11.98
CA LYS A 112 -4.20 -11.95 -11.49
C LYS A 112 -4.71 -13.17 -12.24
N ALA A 113 -5.09 -14.19 -11.49
CA ALA A 113 -5.68 -15.42 -12.00
C ALA A 113 -7.15 -15.50 -11.58
N TYR A 114 -8.05 -15.55 -12.56
CA TYR A 114 -9.49 -15.66 -12.35
C TYR A 114 -9.87 -17.11 -12.05
N VAL A 115 -10.36 -17.37 -10.84
CA VAL A 115 -10.73 -18.71 -10.37
C VAL A 115 -12.18 -19.03 -10.75
N PHE A 116 -13.07 -18.05 -10.63
CA PHE A 116 -14.45 -18.09 -11.10
C PHE A 116 -14.94 -16.66 -11.36
N GLN A 117 -16.14 -16.52 -11.93
CA GLN A 117 -16.67 -15.20 -12.30
C GLN A 117 -16.65 -14.22 -11.12
N GLY A 118 -15.90 -13.13 -11.29
CA GLY A 118 -15.70 -12.09 -10.28
C GLY A 118 -14.60 -12.37 -9.27
N LEU A 119 -14.21 -13.63 -9.00
CA LEU A 119 -13.13 -13.93 -8.04
C LEU A 119 -11.79 -14.14 -8.75
N SER A 120 -10.78 -13.42 -8.28
CA SER A 120 -9.39 -13.58 -8.71
C SER A 120 -8.45 -13.71 -7.51
N LEU A 121 -7.39 -14.50 -7.69
CA LEU A 121 -6.20 -14.48 -6.85
C LEU A 121 -5.16 -13.61 -7.52
N GLU A 122 -4.38 -12.89 -6.72
CA GLU A 122 -3.36 -11.98 -7.22
C GLU A 122 -2.04 -12.16 -6.48
N ALA A 123 -0.92 -12.09 -7.19
CA ALA A 123 0.40 -12.12 -6.59
C ALA A 123 1.45 -11.44 -7.47
N GLY A 124 2.48 -10.83 -6.86
CA GLY A 124 3.60 -10.25 -7.59
C GLY A 124 4.50 -9.37 -6.75
N PRO A 125 5.56 -8.79 -7.35
CA PRO A 125 6.45 -7.86 -6.67
C PRO A 125 5.74 -6.54 -6.29
N GLN A 126 6.23 -5.93 -5.20
CA GLN A 126 5.91 -4.58 -4.78
C GLN A 126 7.18 -3.75 -4.66
N PHE A 127 7.13 -2.54 -5.21
CA PHE A 127 8.16 -1.52 -5.08
C PHE A 127 7.59 -0.37 -4.25
N SER A 128 8.19 -0.07 -3.10
CA SER A 128 7.71 0.96 -2.19
C SER A 128 8.72 2.11 -2.14
N PHE A 129 8.26 3.34 -2.33
CA PHE A 129 9.08 4.55 -2.26
C PHE A 129 8.62 5.40 -1.09
N LYS A 130 9.47 5.59 -0.08
CA LYS A 130 9.16 6.39 1.10
C LYS A 130 8.96 7.84 0.68
N VAL A 131 7.89 8.46 1.19
CA VAL A 131 7.57 9.87 0.93
C VAL A 131 7.41 10.69 2.20
N ASN A 132 7.13 10.03 3.32
CA ASN A 132 7.02 10.66 4.63
C ASN A 132 7.50 9.70 5.71
N GLU A 133 8.07 10.27 6.78
CA GLU A 133 8.54 9.54 7.94
C GLU A 133 8.40 10.42 9.18
N GLU A 134 7.56 9.97 10.10
CA GLU A 134 7.21 10.68 11.32
C GLU A 134 7.31 9.73 12.52
N PHE A 135 7.75 10.28 13.65
CA PHE A 135 7.83 9.61 14.93
C PHE A 135 6.90 10.31 15.92
N ASP A 136 5.87 9.60 16.40
CA ASP A 136 4.96 10.11 17.42
C ASP A 136 5.37 9.57 18.79
N SER A 137 5.76 10.50 19.68
CA SER A 137 6.34 10.20 20.99
C SER A 137 5.29 9.83 22.06
N ASP A 138 4.00 10.01 21.79
CA ASP A 138 2.92 9.55 22.67
C ASP A 138 1.68 9.20 21.83
N ALA A 139 1.52 7.92 21.49
CA ALA A 139 0.42 7.47 20.64
C ALA A 139 -0.99 7.64 21.29
N ASP A 140 -1.05 7.98 22.59
CA ASP A 140 -2.28 8.18 23.36
C ASP A 140 -2.53 9.65 23.77
N ALA A 141 -1.54 10.54 23.62
CA ALA A 141 -1.67 11.98 23.82
C ALA A 141 -0.97 12.78 22.72
N ASP A 142 -1.64 13.81 22.21
CA ASP A 142 -1.17 14.69 21.10
C ASP A 142 0.05 15.55 21.52
N SER A 143 1.19 14.89 21.74
CA SER A 143 2.42 15.46 22.31
C SER A 143 3.43 15.91 21.26
N GLY A 144 3.15 15.63 19.99
CA GLY A 144 3.80 16.20 18.80
C GLY A 144 4.55 15.17 17.96
N ASP A 145 4.38 15.29 16.64
CA ASP A 145 5.11 14.50 15.64
C ASP A 145 6.50 15.08 15.39
N PHE A 146 7.52 14.22 15.31
CA PHE A 146 8.87 14.59 14.91
C PHE A 146 9.21 13.99 13.54
N ASP A 147 9.55 14.85 12.58
CA ASP A 147 10.13 14.42 11.32
C ASP A 147 11.49 13.73 11.59
N VAL A 148 11.58 12.46 11.23
CA VAL A 148 12.85 11.70 11.24
C VAL A 148 13.16 11.22 9.83
N ASN A 149 14.41 10.82 9.58
CA ASN A 149 14.82 10.35 8.25
C ASN A 149 15.85 9.22 8.38
N GLU A 150 15.46 8.16 9.06
CA GLU A 150 16.31 7.00 9.33
C GLU A 150 15.94 5.78 8.47
N ALA A 151 14.68 5.68 8.03
CA ALA A 151 14.24 4.63 7.13
C ALA A 151 14.81 4.83 5.71
N LYS A 152 15.01 3.72 4.99
CA LYS A 152 15.45 3.75 3.59
C LYS A 152 14.35 4.32 2.69
N ASP A 153 14.77 5.05 1.67
CA ASP A 153 13.85 5.66 0.69
C ASP A 153 13.14 4.63 -0.19
N PHE A 154 13.67 3.40 -0.27
CA PHE A 154 13.16 2.37 -1.15
C PHE A 154 13.11 1.01 -0.45
N GLU A 155 12.00 0.31 -0.66
CA GLU A 155 11.81 -1.07 -0.22
C GLU A 155 11.28 -1.95 -1.35
N PHE A 156 11.65 -3.23 -1.28
CA PHE A 156 11.15 -4.27 -2.16
C PHE A 156 10.41 -5.33 -1.36
N GLY A 157 9.31 -5.82 -1.92
CA GLY A 157 8.46 -6.82 -1.28
C GLY A 157 7.69 -7.69 -2.26
N LEU A 158 6.88 -8.59 -1.71
CA LEU A 158 5.91 -9.41 -2.43
C LEU A 158 4.52 -9.13 -1.90
N ALA A 159 3.57 -9.06 -2.83
CA ALA A 159 2.15 -8.91 -2.54
C ALA A 159 1.42 -10.17 -2.97
N ALA A 160 0.46 -10.63 -2.16
CA ALA A 160 -0.47 -11.69 -2.52
C ALA A 160 -1.86 -11.40 -1.95
N GLY A 161 -2.91 -11.71 -2.70
CA GLY A 161 -4.27 -11.35 -2.29
C GLY A 161 -5.37 -12.03 -3.08
N ILE A 162 -6.58 -11.60 -2.76
CA ILE A 162 -7.83 -12.05 -3.35
C ILE A 162 -8.71 -10.84 -3.64
N THR A 163 -9.33 -10.82 -4.81
CA THR A 163 -10.22 -9.75 -5.25
C THR A 163 -11.53 -10.35 -5.74
N PHE A 164 -12.65 -9.82 -5.24
CA PHE A 164 -13.99 -10.11 -5.73
C PHE A 164 -14.58 -8.88 -6.42
N GLN A 165 -14.90 -9.01 -7.72
CA GLN A 165 -15.39 -7.94 -8.58
C GLN A 165 -16.79 -8.27 -9.10
N THR A 166 -17.65 -7.25 -9.07
CA THR A 166 -19.00 -7.28 -9.61
C THR A 166 -19.01 -6.91 -11.09
N GLN A 167 -20.08 -7.27 -11.80
CA GLN A 167 -20.27 -6.85 -13.20
C GLN A 167 -20.41 -5.33 -13.38
N MET A 168 -20.70 -4.60 -12.29
CA MET A 168 -20.82 -3.14 -12.30
C MET A 168 -19.46 -2.43 -12.14
N GLY A 169 -18.34 -3.17 -12.08
CA GLY A 169 -17.01 -2.59 -11.91
C GLY A 169 -16.59 -2.35 -10.45
N LEU A 170 -17.52 -2.41 -9.49
CA LEU A 170 -17.20 -2.40 -8.06
C LEU A 170 -16.46 -3.67 -7.66
N PHE A 171 -15.44 -3.55 -6.80
CA PHE A 171 -14.73 -4.69 -6.24
C PHE A 171 -14.33 -4.49 -4.78
N ALA A 172 -14.10 -5.61 -4.09
CA ALA A 172 -13.47 -5.68 -2.77
C ALA A 172 -12.19 -6.53 -2.87
N SER A 173 -11.17 -6.17 -2.10
CA SER A 173 -9.87 -6.86 -2.10
C SER A 173 -9.35 -7.06 -0.69
N GLY A 174 -8.77 -8.24 -0.44
CA GLY A 174 -7.92 -8.52 0.72
C GLY A 174 -6.52 -8.86 0.23
N ARG A 175 -5.48 -8.25 0.80
CA ARG A 175 -4.09 -8.42 0.37
C ARG A 175 -3.14 -8.45 1.55
N TYR A 176 -2.11 -9.27 1.45
CA TYR A 176 -0.96 -9.26 2.35
C TYR A 176 0.28 -8.86 1.57
N ASN A 177 1.01 -7.87 2.07
CA ASN A 177 2.27 -7.40 1.51
C ASN A 177 3.41 -7.73 2.49
N LEU A 178 4.37 -8.50 2.02
CA LEU A 178 5.55 -8.95 2.75
C LEU A 178 6.77 -8.19 2.23
N GLY A 179 7.38 -7.38 3.08
CA GLY A 179 8.67 -6.74 2.83
C GLY A 179 9.79 -7.79 2.77
N LEU A 180 10.70 -7.63 1.82
CA LEU A 180 11.87 -8.49 1.65
C LEU A 180 13.19 -7.75 1.93
N THR A 181 13.14 -6.43 2.03
CA THR A 181 14.27 -5.56 2.36
C THR A 181 14.04 -4.89 3.70
N ASP A 182 15.12 -4.62 4.42
CA ASP A 182 15.02 -3.99 5.73
C ASP A 182 14.72 -2.49 5.61
N ILE A 183 13.85 -2.00 6.49
CA ILE A 183 13.39 -0.60 6.60
C ILE A 183 14.57 0.30 6.99
N PHE A 184 15.44 -0.14 7.91
CA PHE A 184 16.56 0.64 8.43
C PHE A 184 17.91 0.10 7.98
N GLU A 185 18.97 0.91 8.09
CA GLU A 185 20.35 0.42 7.95
C GLU A 185 20.76 -0.38 9.20
N ASN A 186 21.35 -1.56 9.00
CA ASN A 186 21.85 -2.44 10.07
C ASN A 186 20.80 -2.95 11.08
N SER A 187 19.54 -3.07 10.67
CA SER A 187 18.49 -3.75 11.43
C SER A 187 17.80 -4.80 10.57
N ASP A 188 17.37 -5.90 11.18
CA ASP A 188 16.44 -6.84 10.55
C ASP A 188 14.99 -6.43 10.87
N ALA A 189 14.48 -5.45 10.12
CA ALA A 189 13.12 -4.95 10.27
C ALA A 189 12.46 -4.83 8.91
N LYS A 190 11.46 -5.67 8.62
CA LYS A 190 10.78 -5.71 7.33
C LYS A 190 9.30 -5.42 7.49
N ASN A 191 8.75 -4.56 6.63
CA ASN A 191 7.33 -4.24 6.64
C ASN A 191 6.46 -5.49 6.41
N SER A 192 5.39 -5.63 7.17
CA SER A 192 4.39 -6.67 7.04
C SER A 192 3.02 -6.04 7.13
N VAL A 193 2.27 -6.05 6.03
CA VAL A 193 1.06 -5.23 5.91
C VAL A 193 -0.11 -6.06 5.40
N PHE A 194 -1.16 -6.16 6.21
CA PHE A 194 -2.45 -6.67 5.78
C PHE A 194 -3.36 -5.52 5.34
N GLN A 195 -4.02 -5.67 4.19
CA GLN A 195 -4.86 -4.64 3.59
C GLN A 195 -6.24 -5.20 3.27
N ILE A 196 -7.26 -4.41 3.59
CA ILE A 196 -8.64 -4.64 3.12
C ILE A 196 -9.10 -3.36 2.42
N GLY A 197 -9.70 -3.49 1.25
CA GLY A 197 -10.12 -2.33 0.49
C GLY A 197 -11.27 -2.60 -0.47
N VAL A 198 -11.77 -1.51 -1.03
CA VAL A 198 -12.78 -1.49 -2.09
C VAL A 198 -12.30 -0.60 -3.23
N GLY A 199 -12.90 -0.77 -4.40
CA GLY A 199 -12.60 0.07 -5.53
C GLY A 199 -13.62 -0.03 -6.64
N TYR A 200 -13.34 0.71 -7.70
CA TYR A 200 -14.17 0.76 -8.89
C TYR A 200 -13.28 0.76 -10.12
N LYS A 201 -13.59 -0.11 -11.08
CA LYS A 201 -13.02 -0.11 -12.42
C LYS A 201 -14.03 0.46 -13.41
N PHE A 202 -13.56 1.38 -14.26
CA PHE A 202 -14.35 2.08 -15.27
C PHE A 202 -14.03 1.62 -16.69
#